data_AF-A0A7Y7CHC2-F1
#
_entry.id   AF-A0A7Y7CHC2-F1
#
_cell.length_a   1.000
_cell.length_b   1.000
_cell.length_c   1.000
_cell.angle_alpha   90.00
_cell.angle_beta   90.00
_cell.angle_gamma   90.00
#
_symmetry.space_group_name_H-M   'P 1'
#
loop_
_entity.id
_entity.type
_entity.pdbx_description
1 polymer ?
#
loop_
_entity_poly.entity_id
_entity_poly.type
_entity_poly.pdbx_seq_one_letter_code
_entity_poly.pdbx_strand_id
1 'polypeptide(L)'
;MYIRNIMRPIRNLFTVFIALILLPACSSEKAKSTADTTATPKGIRIEPGSGPEFFKWSEDRVPMVSAHRGGPYSGYPENAIATFQHVSDQVPTVIECDIAMTKDSVLVMMHDNALDRTTTGGGNVIEHTFEELKTLKLVDNEGQVTDFTIPTLDQVLKWAKDKAVLTLDVKRGVPFEMVVKAVQENKAEDFAAIITYNARDAAEVNQLDNSLMISVSVGSEEAYEAHKSMGVPDDRMIAFVGVSEPEISLYEFLHEKGIYCILGVLGNLDRKALAQGDSTYLGYIQRGADILATDRPLEAFEAIQSIMKTTSTKRQYFYGY
;
A
#
# COMPACT_ATOMS: atom_id res chain seq x y z
N MET A 1 -67.39 -28.98 9.80
CA MET A 1 -68.60 -29.60 9.21
C MET A 1 -69.74 -28.62 9.36
N TYR A 2 -70.27 -28.13 8.22
CA TYR A 2 -71.60 -27.52 7.99
C TYR A 2 -72.13 -26.42 8.95
N ILE A 3 -72.81 -25.33 8.57
CA ILE A 3 -73.17 -24.59 7.34
C ILE A 3 -74.33 -23.65 7.79
N ARG A 4 -74.56 -22.55 7.05
CA ARG A 4 -75.78 -21.67 7.04
C ARG A 4 -75.94 -20.67 8.19
N ASN A 5 -76.48 -19.45 8.00
CA ASN A 5 -76.96 -18.73 6.82
C ASN A 5 -77.20 -17.25 7.17
N ILE A 6 -76.90 -16.37 6.21
CA ILE A 6 -77.78 -15.34 5.64
C ILE A 6 -78.62 -14.49 6.62
N MET A 7 -78.34 -13.17 6.67
CA MET A 7 -79.25 -12.12 6.17
C MET A 7 -78.64 -10.71 6.34
N ARG A 8 -78.45 -10.02 5.21
CA ARG A 8 -78.47 -8.54 5.05
C ARG A 8 -79.92 -8.06 5.32
N PRO A 9 -80.23 -6.78 5.64
CA PRO A 9 -79.77 -5.62 4.86
C PRO A 9 -79.66 -4.21 5.53
N ILE A 10 -78.75 -3.42 4.95
CA ILE A 10 -78.91 -2.05 4.40
C ILE A 10 -79.19 -0.83 5.33
N ARG A 11 -78.32 0.18 5.09
CA ARG A 11 -78.43 1.65 5.27
C ARG A 11 -78.25 2.21 6.69
N ASN A 12 -77.14 2.92 6.87
CA ASN A 12 -77.19 4.38 6.91
C ASN A 12 -75.85 5.01 6.50
N LEU A 13 -75.99 6.04 5.67
CA LEU A 13 -74.94 6.82 5.04
C LEU A 13 -74.35 7.76 6.11
N PHE A 14 -73.13 7.51 6.57
CA PHE A 14 -72.37 8.46 7.39
C PHE A 14 -71.24 9.04 6.55
N THR A 15 -71.35 10.34 6.29
CA THR A 15 -70.31 11.20 5.75
C THR A 15 -69.13 11.21 6.72
N VAL A 16 -68.01 10.58 6.35
CA VAL A 16 -66.76 10.66 7.11
C VAL A 16 -65.91 11.77 6.49
N PHE A 17 -65.76 12.87 7.22
CA PHE A 17 -64.68 13.84 7.03
C PHE A 17 -63.37 13.15 7.40
N ILE A 18 -62.59 12.71 6.41
CA ILE A 18 -61.19 12.32 6.62
C ILE A 18 -60.38 13.62 6.62
N ALA A 19 -59.93 14.04 7.80
CA ALA A 19 -58.91 15.05 7.93
C ALA A 19 -57.61 14.50 7.31
N LEU A 20 -57.19 15.07 6.18
CA LEU A 20 -55.84 14.90 5.64
C LEU A 20 -54.86 15.51 6.65
N ILE A 21 -54.20 14.66 7.43
CA ILE A 21 -52.98 15.03 8.15
C ILE A 21 -51.85 14.96 7.12
N LEU A 22 -51.51 16.12 6.55
CA LEU A 22 -50.27 16.31 5.79
C LEU A 22 -49.11 16.17 6.77
N LEU A 23 -48.53 14.97 6.87
CA LEU A 23 -47.21 14.77 7.44
C LEU A 23 -46.20 15.41 6.48
N PRO A 24 -45.38 16.39 6.90
CA PRO A 24 -44.24 16.77 6.10
C PRO A 24 -43.31 15.57 6.04
N ALA A 25 -43.17 15.00 4.85
CA ALA A 25 -42.09 14.09 4.54
C ALA A 25 -40.79 14.86 4.72
N CYS A 26 -40.13 14.70 5.87
CA CYS A 26 -38.73 15.02 6.03
C CYS A 26 -37.95 14.11 5.07
N SER A 27 -37.76 14.57 3.84
CA SER A 27 -36.67 14.12 3.00
C SER A 27 -35.39 14.49 3.74
N SER A 28 -34.74 13.51 4.36
CA SER A 28 -33.35 13.68 4.75
C SER A 28 -32.53 13.64 3.46
N GLU A 29 -32.39 14.82 2.83
CA GLU A 29 -31.22 15.04 1.99
C GLU A 29 -30.02 14.78 2.91
N LYS A 30 -29.35 13.63 2.71
CA LYS A 30 -28.00 13.44 3.22
C LYS A 30 -27.17 14.55 2.60
N ALA A 31 -26.96 15.61 3.38
CA ALA A 31 -25.97 16.62 3.08
C ALA A 31 -24.68 15.88 2.72
N LYS A 32 -24.22 16.05 1.47
CA LYS A 32 -22.85 15.73 1.11
C LYS A 32 -22.00 16.55 2.07
N SER A 33 -21.40 15.87 3.03
CA SER A 33 -20.28 16.40 3.81
C SER A 33 -19.20 16.78 2.80
N THR A 34 -19.16 18.05 2.42
CA THR A 34 -17.96 18.66 1.87
C THR A 34 -16.95 18.65 3.00
N ALA A 35 -16.20 17.55 3.10
CA ALA A 35 -15.03 17.50 3.96
C ALA A 35 -14.13 18.68 3.56
N ASP A 36 -13.81 19.49 4.55
CA ASP A 36 -12.96 20.65 4.46
C ASP A 36 -11.57 20.20 3.96
N THR A 37 -11.28 20.37 2.68
CA THR A 37 -10.00 19.99 2.03
C THR A 37 -8.90 21.00 2.32
N THR A 38 -8.75 21.37 3.59
CA THR A 38 -7.65 22.21 4.10
C THR A 38 -6.62 21.40 4.88
N ALA A 39 -6.70 20.06 4.84
CA ALA A 39 -5.68 19.19 5.41
C ALA A 39 -4.33 19.44 4.70
N THR A 40 -3.30 19.74 5.50
CA THR A 40 -1.93 19.87 4.98
C THR A 40 -1.50 18.50 4.45
N PRO A 41 -0.94 18.41 3.23
CA PRO A 41 -0.47 17.14 2.68
C PRO A 41 0.49 16.46 3.65
N LYS A 42 0.31 15.16 3.87
CA LYS A 42 1.24 14.35 4.65
C LYS A 42 2.27 13.69 3.74
N GLY A 43 3.39 13.26 4.29
CA GLY A 43 4.36 12.51 3.51
C GLY A 43 5.70 12.32 4.19
N ILE A 44 6.59 11.67 3.43
CA ILE A 44 7.95 11.33 3.83
C ILE A 44 8.90 12.01 2.85
N ARG A 45 9.83 12.80 3.37
CA ARG A 45 10.91 13.42 2.61
C ARG A 45 12.24 12.94 3.15
N ILE A 46 13.03 12.33 2.28
CA ILE A 46 14.39 11.89 2.58
C ILE A 46 15.35 12.82 1.86
N GLU A 47 16.18 13.52 2.62
CA GLU A 47 17.23 14.36 2.05
C GLU A 47 18.33 13.49 1.41
N PRO A 48 18.99 13.97 0.34
CA PRO A 48 20.05 13.22 -0.30
C PRO A 48 21.12 12.71 0.67
N GLY A 49 21.48 11.43 0.55
CA GLY A 49 22.43 10.72 1.42
C GLY A 49 21.86 10.30 2.78
N SER A 50 20.56 10.46 3.02
CA SER A 50 19.92 10.13 4.31
C SER A 50 19.14 8.82 4.30
N GLY A 51 19.03 8.10 3.19
CA GLY A 51 18.28 6.83 3.09
C GLY A 51 18.68 5.79 4.16
N PRO A 52 19.97 5.46 4.31
CA PRO A 52 20.43 4.54 5.35
C PRO A 52 20.12 5.00 6.77
N GLU A 53 20.26 6.30 7.05
CA GLU A 53 19.93 6.84 8.37
C GLU A 53 18.42 6.79 8.61
N PHE A 54 17.58 7.05 7.60
CA PHE A 54 16.13 6.93 7.73
C PHE A 54 15.70 5.51 8.14
N PHE A 55 16.30 4.48 7.53
CA PHE A 55 16.01 3.07 7.80
C PHE A 55 16.87 2.42 8.88
N LYS A 56 17.70 3.18 9.58
CA LYS A 56 18.47 2.67 10.71
C LYS A 56 17.58 2.56 11.95
N TRP A 57 17.36 1.32 12.40
CA TRP A 57 16.56 1.03 13.59
C TRP A 57 17.11 1.70 14.84
N SER A 58 16.19 2.20 15.67
CA SER A 58 16.44 2.84 16.95
C SER A 58 15.17 2.77 17.82
N GLU A 59 15.29 2.78 19.14
CA GLU A 59 14.13 2.64 20.04
C GLU A 59 13.08 3.75 19.86
N ASP A 60 13.49 4.91 19.37
CA ASP A 60 12.63 6.04 19.04
C ASP A 60 12.13 6.01 17.60
N ARG A 61 12.26 4.88 16.88
CA ARG A 61 11.72 4.73 15.52
C ARG A 61 10.25 5.14 15.42
N VAL A 62 9.88 5.60 14.22
CA VAL A 62 8.50 5.91 13.86
C VAL A 62 7.90 4.68 13.14
N PRO A 63 6.84 4.07 13.68
CA PRO A 63 6.10 3.02 12.97
C PRO A 63 5.52 3.56 11.67
N MET A 64 5.57 2.75 10.61
CA MET A 64 5.08 3.12 9.28
C MET A 64 4.11 2.09 8.71
N VAL A 65 3.40 2.51 7.67
CA VAL A 65 2.65 1.61 6.81
C VAL A 65 3.29 1.59 5.42
N SER A 66 3.31 0.40 4.82
CA SER A 66 3.59 0.22 3.40
C SER A 66 2.30 -0.17 2.69
N ALA A 67 1.83 0.66 1.77
CA ALA A 67 0.66 0.36 0.97
C ALA A 67 1.06 -0.61 -0.14
N HIS A 68 0.62 -1.85 -0.01
CA HIS A 68 0.87 -2.90 -1.02
C HIS A 68 0.21 -2.51 -2.34
N ARG A 69 1.00 -2.45 -3.40
CA ARG A 69 0.62 -1.94 -4.73
C ARG A 69 -0.01 -0.55 -4.72
N GLY A 70 0.27 0.23 -3.67
CA GLY A 70 -0.34 1.52 -3.40
C GLY A 70 -1.74 1.51 -2.78
N GLY A 71 -2.38 0.36 -2.61
CA GLY A 71 -3.75 0.21 -2.11
C GLY A 71 -4.37 -1.10 -2.60
N PRO A 72 -5.62 -1.35 -2.19
CA PRO A 72 -6.68 -0.99 -3.12
C PRO A 72 -7.81 -0.18 -2.48
N TYR A 73 -8.41 0.75 -3.26
CA TYR A 73 -9.62 1.49 -2.88
C TYR A 73 -10.59 1.56 -4.06
N SER A 74 -11.90 1.69 -3.80
CA SER A 74 -12.92 1.83 -4.87
C SER A 74 -12.62 3.08 -5.72
N GLY A 75 -12.57 2.91 -7.05
CA GLY A 75 -12.16 3.92 -8.01
C GLY A 75 -10.65 4.16 -8.11
N TYR A 76 -9.82 3.45 -7.32
CA TYR A 76 -8.36 3.61 -7.26
C TYR A 76 -7.68 2.24 -7.47
N PRO A 77 -7.30 1.91 -8.72
CA PRO A 77 -6.73 0.61 -9.07
C PRO A 77 -5.30 0.46 -8.53
N GLU A 78 -4.86 -0.79 -8.33
CA GLU A 78 -3.48 -1.06 -7.93
C GLU A 78 -2.45 -0.50 -8.94
N ASN A 79 -1.23 -0.22 -8.47
CA ASN A 79 -0.11 0.19 -9.32
C ASN A 79 -0.36 1.48 -10.15
N ALA A 80 -1.23 2.36 -9.66
CA ALA A 80 -1.54 3.64 -10.30
C ALA A 80 -1.06 4.83 -9.46
N ILE A 81 -0.44 5.83 -10.12
CA ILE A 81 -0.01 7.07 -9.46
C ILE A 81 -1.19 7.77 -8.75
N ALA A 82 -2.40 7.70 -9.31
CA ALA A 82 -3.58 8.29 -8.68
C ALA A 82 -3.93 7.61 -7.35
N THR A 83 -3.77 6.29 -7.26
CA THR A 83 -3.96 5.51 -6.03
C THR A 83 -2.87 5.82 -5.03
N PHE A 84 -1.62 5.93 -5.49
CA PHE A 84 -0.50 6.34 -4.63
C PHE A 84 -0.74 7.72 -4.04
N GLN A 85 -1.21 8.67 -4.85
CA GLN A 85 -1.56 10.02 -4.43
C GLN A 85 -2.70 9.99 -3.40
N HIS A 86 -3.77 9.23 -3.67
CA HIS A 86 -4.91 9.08 -2.76
C HIS A 86 -4.49 8.66 -1.35
N VAL A 87 -3.59 7.68 -1.23
CA VAL A 87 -3.09 7.23 0.07
C VAL A 87 -2.15 8.27 0.69
N SER A 88 -1.17 8.79 -0.08
CA SER A 88 -0.18 9.74 0.42
C SER A 88 -0.76 11.07 0.91
N ASP A 89 -1.90 11.51 0.35
CA ASP A 89 -2.60 12.71 0.80
C ASP A 89 -3.15 12.59 2.22
N GLN A 90 -3.37 11.36 2.69
CA GLN A 90 -4.03 11.07 3.96
C GLN A 90 -3.04 10.66 5.05
N VAL A 91 -1.99 9.90 4.69
CA VAL A 91 -1.01 9.35 5.64
C VAL A 91 0.41 9.29 5.05
N PRO A 92 1.48 9.54 5.82
CA PRO A 92 2.84 9.27 5.38
C PRO A 92 3.01 7.79 5.08
N THR A 93 3.43 7.44 3.86
CA THR A 93 3.34 6.06 3.37
C THR A 93 4.61 5.65 2.62
N VAL A 94 5.03 4.42 2.86
CA VAL A 94 5.88 3.66 1.93
C VAL A 94 4.95 3.05 0.88
N ILE A 95 5.19 3.28 -0.41
CA ILE A 95 4.41 2.66 -1.48
C ILE A 95 5.20 1.47 -2.01
N GLU A 96 4.62 0.29 -1.90
CA GLU A 96 5.10 -0.86 -2.64
C GLU A 96 4.47 -0.85 -4.03
N CYS A 97 5.27 -1.12 -5.06
CA CYS A 97 4.79 -1.18 -6.43
C CYS A 97 5.59 -2.17 -7.28
N ASP A 98 4.89 -2.75 -8.25
CA ASP A 98 5.37 -3.88 -9.03
C ASP A 98 5.92 -3.46 -10.39
N ILE A 99 7.11 -3.90 -10.75
CA ILE A 99 7.76 -3.54 -12.01
C ILE A 99 7.70 -4.71 -12.99
N ALA A 100 7.05 -4.50 -14.12
CA ALA A 100 7.11 -5.36 -15.30
C ALA A 100 7.83 -4.65 -16.46
N MET A 101 8.06 -5.38 -17.56
CA MET A 101 8.73 -4.86 -18.74
C MET A 101 7.93 -5.16 -20.01
N THR A 102 7.78 -4.16 -20.86
CA THR A 102 7.10 -4.25 -22.15
C THR A 102 8.00 -4.89 -23.22
N LYS A 103 7.41 -5.20 -24.38
CA LYS A 103 8.11 -5.73 -25.56
C LYS A 103 9.29 -4.85 -26.03
N ASP A 104 9.13 -3.54 -25.91
CA ASP A 104 10.12 -2.51 -26.26
C ASP A 104 10.96 -2.06 -25.05
N SER A 105 11.03 -2.90 -24.01
CA SER A 105 11.90 -2.75 -22.83
C SER A 105 11.61 -1.51 -21.97
N VAL A 106 10.37 -1.03 -21.97
CA VAL A 106 9.92 0.03 -21.04
C VAL A 106 9.48 -0.60 -19.72
N LEU A 107 9.97 -0.05 -18.60
CA LEU A 107 9.58 -0.46 -17.26
C LEU A 107 8.25 0.18 -16.88
N VAL A 108 7.25 -0.65 -16.55
CA VAL A 108 5.87 -0.24 -16.26
C VAL A 108 5.38 -0.84 -14.95
N MET A 109 4.43 -0.16 -14.29
CA MET A 109 3.84 -0.69 -13.07
C MET A 109 2.80 -1.76 -13.39
N MET A 110 3.09 -3.02 -13.06
CA MET A 110 2.16 -4.13 -13.27
C MET A 110 2.58 -5.33 -12.43
N HIS A 111 1.64 -5.87 -11.65
CA HIS A 111 1.89 -7.07 -10.86
C HIS A 111 1.86 -8.35 -11.71
N ASP A 112 0.79 -8.50 -12.50
CA ASP A 112 0.51 -9.72 -13.24
C ASP A 112 1.32 -9.78 -14.55
N ASN A 113 1.64 -10.99 -15.01
CA ASN A 113 2.23 -11.14 -16.35
C ASN A 113 1.25 -10.76 -17.47
N ALA A 114 -0.06 -10.87 -17.21
CA ALA A 114 -1.14 -10.63 -18.15
C ALA A 114 -1.95 -9.38 -17.77
N LEU A 115 -2.46 -8.68 -18.77
CA LEU A 115 -3.19 -7.41 -18.64
C LEU A 115 -4.65 -7.58 -18.16
N ASP A 116 -5.18 -8.80 -18.25
CA ASP A 116 -6.61 -9.11 -18.20
C ASP A 116 -7.32 -8.71 -16.90
N ARG A 117 -6.64 -8.81 -15.75
CA ARG A 117 -7.27 -8.58 -14.45
C ARG A 117 -7.45 -7.10 -14.13
N THR A 118 -6.45 -6.28 -14.44
CA THR A 118 -6.32 -4.91 -13.94
C THR A 118 -6.39 -3.86 -15.04
N THR A 119 -6.72 -4.25 -16.27
CA THR A 119 -6.81 -3.33 -17.39
C THR A 119 -7.97 -3.67 -18.33
N THR A 120 -8.26 -2.78 -19.28
CA THR A 120 -9.19 -3.04 -20.38
C THR A 120 -8.60 -3.85 -21.54
N GLY A 121 -7.32 -4.24 -21.45
CA GLY A 121 -6.63 -5.06 -22.44
C GLY A 121 -6.57 -6.53 -22.03
N GLY A 122 -5.83 -7.32 -22.81
CA GLY A 122 -5.57 -8.72 -22.50
C GLY A 122 -4.30 -9.20 -23.19
N GLY A 123 -3.78 -10.36 -22.74
CA GLY A 123 -2.49 -10.88 -23.21
C GLY A 123 -1.33 -10.47 -22.29
N ASN A 124 -0.13 -10.98 -22.58
CA ASN A 124 1.02 -10.76 -21.70
C ASN A 124 1.65 -9.38 -21.91
N VAL A 125 2.05 -8.71 -20.84
CA VAL A 125 2.70 -7.39 -20.88
C VAL A 125 3.89 -7.37 -21.85
N ILE A 126 4.70 -8.43 -21.87
CA ILE A 126 5.90 -8.57 -22.70
C ILE A 126 5.59 -8.70 -24.21
N GLU A 127 4.32 -8.89 -24.60
CA GLU A 127 3.88 -8.99 -25.99
C GLU A 127 3.48 -7.63 -26.58
N HIS A 128 3.34 -6.60 -25.73
CA HIS A 128 2.90 -5.26 -26.10
C HIS A 128 4.01 -4.22 -25.93
N THR A 129 4.03 -3.22 -26.81
CA THR A 129 4.84 -2.00 -26.67
C THR A 129 4.21 -1.04 -25.66
N PHE A 130 4.99 -0.12 -25.10
CA PHE A 130 4.44 0.87 -24.17
C PHE A 130 3.38 1.76 -24.82
N GLU A 131 3.54 2.14 -26.09
CA GLU A 131 2.54 2.96 -26.79
C GLU A 131 1.20 2.22 -26.96
N GLU A 132 1.21 0.90 -27.12
CA GLU A 132 -0.03 0.09 -27.10
C GLU A 132 -0.65 0.08 -25.70
N LEU A 133 0.16 -0.18 -24.66
CA LEU A 133 -0.31 -0.23 -23.27
C LEU A 133 -0.88 1.09 -22.77
N LYS A 134 -0.32 2.21 -23.21
CA LYS A 134 -0.77 3.57 -22.85
C LYS A 134 -2.20 3.88 -23.28
N THR A 135 -2.73 3.13 -24.25
CA THR A 135 -4.14 3.27 -24.69
C THR A 135 -5.13 2.57 -23.75
N LEU A 136 -4.64 1.65 -22.90
CA LEU A 136 -5.47 0.88 -21.99
C LEU A 136 -5.83 1.69 -20.74
N LYS A 137 -6.99 1.36 -20.17
CA LYS A 137 -7.45 1.90 -18.90
C LYS A 137 -7.28 0.88 -17.79
N LEU A 138 -6.93 1.35 -16.59
CA LEU A 138 -6.83 0.52 -15.41
C LEU A 138 -8.22 0.21 -14.84
N VAL A 139 -8.36 -1.00 -14.31
CA VAL A 139 -9.58 -1.54 -13.70
C VAL A 139 -9.31 -1.76 -12.21
N ASP A 140 -10.19 -1.26 -11.36
CA ASP A 140 -10.06 -1.44 -9.92
C ASP A 140 -10.53 -2.83 -9.44
N ASN A 141 -10.40 -3.10 -8.14
CA ASN A 141 -10.79 -4.39 -7.56
C ASN A 141 -12.30 -4.66 -7.57
N GLU A 142 -13.13 -3.65 -7.86
CA GLU A 142 -14.59 -3.78 -8.02
C GLU A 142 -14.98 -4.03 -9.49
N GLY A 143 -14.00 -4.05 -10.40
CA GLY A 143 -14.21 -4.22 -11.84
C GLY A 143 -14.60 -2.92 -12.55
N GLN A 144 -14.47 -1.77 -11.90
CA GLN A 144 -14.73 -0.48 -12.52
C GLN A 144 -13.55 -0.08 -13.41
N VAL A 145 -13.84 0.19 -14.68
CA VAL A 145 -12.89 0.85 -15.59
C VAL A 145 -12.72 2.30 -15.16
N THR A 146 -11.47 2.70 -14.90
CA THR A 146 -11.11 4.06 -14.47
C THR A 146 -10.55 4.89 -15.62
N ASP A 147 -10.33 6.18 -15.39
CA ASP A 147 -9.67 7.05 -16.37
C ASP A 147 -8.14 6.93 -16.35
N PHE A 148 -7.59 6.18 -15.39
CA PHE A 148 -6.14 6.04 -15.18
C PHE A 148 -5.51 5.05 -16.17
N THR A 149 -4.22 5.24 -16.41
CA THR A 149 -3.42 4.44 -17.34
C THR A 149 -2.23 3.81 -16.60
N ILE A 150 -1.65 2.76 -17.18
CA ILE A 150 -0.45 2.10 -16.66
C ILE A 150 0.72 3.11 -16.62
N PRO A 151 1.28 3.44 -15.45
CA PRO A 151 2.42 4.35 -15.35
C PRO A 151 3.75 3.64 -15.64
N THR A 152 4.75 4.40 -16.08
CA THR A 152 6.15 3.92 -16.15
C THR A 152 6.85 4.05 -14.81
N LEU A 153 7.93 3.29 -14.60
CA LEU A 153 8.78 3.46 -13.42
C LEU A 153 9.32 4.90 -13.31
N ASP A 154 9.75 5.50 -14.41
CA ASP A 154 10.24 6.88 -14.44
C ASP A 154 9.17 7.89 -13.93
N GLN A 155 7.90 7.71 -14.33
CA GLN A 155 6.81 8.55 -13.84
C GLN A 155 6.59 8.36 -12.32
N VAL A 156 6.68 7.13 -11.82
CA VAL A 156 6.53 6.82 -10.40
C VAL A 156 7.66 7.40 -9.56
N LEU A 157 8.92 7.24 -10.00
CA LEU A 157 10.09 7.81 -9.32
C LEU A 157 10.01 9.34 -9.22
N LYS A 158 9.60 10.01 -10.31
CA LYS A 158 9.37 11.47 -10.33
C LYS A 158 8.24 11.89 -9.41
N TRP A 159 7.16 11.11 -9.34
CA TRP A 159 6.01 11.40 -8.49
C TRP A 159 6.34 11.27 -6.99
N ALA A 160 7.15 10.28 -6.62
CA ALA A 160 7.44 9.94 -5.23
C ALA A 160 8.43 10.91 -4.57
N LYS A 161 9.27 11.58 -5.37
CA LYS A 161 10.24 12.55 -4.87
C LYS A 161 9.59 13.56 -3.93
N ASP A 162 10.22 13.73 -2.75
CA ASP A 162 9.79 14.62 -1.68
C ASP A 162 8.40 14.33 -1.08
N LYS A 163 7.84 13.13 -1.36
CA LYS A 163 6.46 12.77 -1.02
C LYS A 163 6.32 11.41 -0.36
N ALA A 164 6.96 10.38 -0.90
CA ALA A 164 6.81 9.01 -0.47
C ALA A 164 8.13 8.25 -0.61
N VAL A 165 8.25 7.16 0.15
CA VAL A 165 9.30 6.16 -0.05
C VAL A 165 8.74 5.02 -0.87
N LEU A 166 9.53 4.45 -1.77
CA LEU A 166 9.14 3.35 -2.65
C LEU A 166 9.82 2.05 -2.22
N THR A 167 9.10 0.95 -2.25
CA THR A 167 9.68 -0.40 -2.27
C THR A 167 9.32 -1.05 -3.60
N LEU A 168 10.31 -1.26 -4.45
CA LEU A 168 10.16 -1.65 -5.84
C LEU A 168 10.24 -3.18 -5.97
N ASP A 169 9.11 -3.83 -6.25
CA ASP A 169 9.06 -5.27 -6.50
C ASP A 169 9.39 -5.59 -7.95
N VAL A 170 10.57 -6.15 -8.19
CA VAL A 170 11.07 -6.45 -9.54
C VAL A 170 10.54 -7.80 -9.99
N LYS A 171 9.60 -7.81 -10.93
CA LYS A 171 9.00 -9.06 -11.41
C LYS A 171 9.97 -9.88 -12.25
N ARG A 172 9.70 -11.19 -12.28
CA ARG A 172 10.51 -12.15 -13.03
C ARG A 172 10.65 -11.73 -14.50
N GLY A 173 11.88 -11.72 -14.99
CA GLY A 173 12.20 -11.36 -16.37
C GLY A 173 12.57 -9.89 -16.56
N VAL A 174 12.44 -9.06 -15.52
CA VAL A 174 12.96 -7.69 -15.49
C VAL A 174 14.41 -7.71 -14.95
N PRO A 175 15.41 -7.22 -15.70
CA PRO A 175 16.78 -7.13 -15.19
C PRO A 175 16.93 -6.07 -14.10
N PHE A 176 17.58 -6.40 -12.97
CA PHE A 176 17.86 -5.44 -11.90
C PHE A 176 18.66 -4.23 -12.40
N GLU A 177 19.61 -4.43 -13.32
CA GLU A 177 20.41 -3.34 -13.91
C GLU A 177 19.54 -2.23 -14.51
N MET A 178 18.42 -2.57 -15.17
CA MET A 178 17.52 -1.57 -15.74
C MET A 178 16.78 -0.77 -14.67
N VAL A 179 16.37 -1.43 -13.58
CA VAL A 179 15.67 -0.80 -12.46
C VAL A 179 16.61 0.11 -11.69
N VAL A 180 17.81 -0.39 -11.35
CA VAL A 180 18.86 0.38 -10.66
C VAL A 180 19.24 1.60 -11.50
N LYS A 181 19.44 1.44 -12.81
CA LYS A 181 19.73 2.57 -13.70
C LYS A 181 18.61 3.61 -13.70
N ALA A 182 17.35 3.20 -13.75
CA ALA A 182 16.22 4.14 -13.68
C ALA A 182 16.17 4.90 -12.35
N VAL A 183 16.49 4.24 -11.24
CA VAL A 183 16.63 4.86 -9.90
C VAL A 183 17.75 5.89 -9.89
N GLN A 184 18.93 5.56 -10.41
CA GLN A 184 20.09 6.45 -10.51
C GLN A 184 19.80 7.67 -11.40
N GLU A 185 19.20 7.46 -12.58
CA GLU A 185 18.85 8.54 -13.50
C GLU A 185 17.85 9.54 -12.88
N ASN A 186 16.98 9.06 -11.99
CA ASN A 186 16.02 9.87 -11.25
C ASN A 186 16.54 10.39 -9.90
N LYS A 187 17.76 10.01 -9.49
CA LYS A 187 18.35 10.34 -8.18
C LYS A 187 17.45 9.91 -7.01
N ALA A 188 16.96 8.68 -7.09
CA ALA A 188 15.96 8.15 -6.18
C ALA A 188 16.53 7.18 -5.13
N GLU A 189 17.85 7.08 -5.01
CA GLU A 189 18.54 6.10 -4.19
C GLU A 189 18.16 6.18 -2.70
N ASP A 190 17.87 7.39 -2.22
CA ASP A 190 17.52 7.65 -0.82
C ASP A 190 16.05 7.36 -0.47
N PHE A 191 15.17 7.33 -1.47
CA PHE A 191 13.72 7.12 -1.26
C PHE A 191 13.15 5.95 -2.06
N ALA A 192 13.98 5.12 -2.70
CA ALA A 192 13.58 3.88 -3.33
C ALA A 192 14.44 2.73 -2.82
N ALA A 193 13.79 1.66 -2.37
CA ALA A 193 14.42 0.39 -2.01
C ALA A 193 14.03 -0.70 -3.00
N ILE A 194 14.95 -1.59 -3.36
CA ILE A 194 14.67 -2.72 -4.25
C ILE A 194 14.27 -3.95 -3.42
N ILE A 195 13.14 -4.58 -3.74
CA ILE A 195 12.74 -5.84 -3.11
C ILE A 195 13.51 -7.00 -3.76
N THR A 196 14.06 -7.88 -2.93
CA THR A 196 14.74 -9.11 -3.35
C THR A 196 14.30 -10.30 -2.51
N TYR A 197 14.21 -11.46 -3.16
CA TYR A 197 13.65 -12.68 -2.56
C TYR A 197 14.71 -13.66 -2.08
N ASN A 198 15.98 -13.43 -2.43
CA ASN A 198 17.09 -14.29 -2.04
C ASN A 198 18.41 -13.50 -1.98
N ALA A 199 19.41 -14.07 -1.33
CA ALA A 199 20.71 -13.43 -1.09
C ALA A 199 21.54 -13.17 -2.35
N ARG A 200 21.30 -13.91 -3.44
CA ARG A 200 22.00 -13.66 -4.70
C ARG A 200 21.50 -12.37 -5.34
N ASP A 201 20.18 -12.20 -5.43
CA ASP A 201 19.57 -11.01 -6.01
C ASP A 201 19.91 -9.76 -5.17
N ALA A 202 19.89 -9.88 -3.84
CA ALA A 202 20.31 -8.81 -2.93
C ALA A 202 21.77 -8.39 -3.17
N ALA A 203 22.67 -9.37 -3.34
CA ALA A 203 24.07 -9.09 -3.63
C ALA A 203 24.29 -8.52 -5.04
N GLU A 204 23.50 -8.93 -6.03
CA GLU A 204 23.52 -8.34 -7.37
C GLU A 204 23.13 -6.86 -7.31
N VAL A 205 22.01 -6.52 -6.66
CA VAL A 205 21.58 -5.13 -6.48
C VAL A 205 22.65 -4.31 -5.77
N ASN A 206 23.21 -4.83 -4.66
CA ASN A 206 24.27 -4.14 -3.92
C ASN A 206 25.57 -3.94 -4.73
N GLN A 207 25.86 -4.82 -5.69
CA GLN A 207 27.00 -4.67 -6.61
C GLN A 207 26.73 -3.64 -7.70
N LEU A 208 25.49 -3.58 -8.21
CA LEU A 208 25.07 -2.58 -9.19
C LEU A 208 25.07 -1.17 -8.58
N ASP A 209 24.61 -1.05 -7.34
CA ASP A 209 24.62 0.19 -6.57
C ASP A 209 24.62 -0.07 -5.06
N ASN A 210 25.74 0.23 -4.40
CA ASN A 210 25.90 0.03 -2.96
C ASN A 210 25.36 1.18 -2.11
N SER A 211 24.75 2.20 -2.72
CA SER A 211 24.05 3.27 -2.01
C SER A 211 22.57 2.93 -1.74
N LEU A 212 21.99 2.00 -2.50
CA LEU A 212 20.58 1.63 -2.41
C LEU A 212 20.24 0.83 -1.16
N MET A 213 19.10 1.17 -0.56
CA MET A 213 18.44 0.28 0.38
C MET A 213 17.84 -0.92 -0.36
N ILE A 214 17.85 -2.08 0.30
CA ILE A 214 17.36 -3.34 -0.25
C ILE A 214 16.39 -3.96 0.75
N SER A 215 15.15 -4.18 0.32
CA SER A 215 14.17 -4.95 1.08
C SER A 215 14.46 -6.43 0.87
N VAL A 216 15.04 -7.08 1.88
CA VAL A 216 15.50 -8.48 1.82
C VAL A 216 14.56 -9.41 2.56
N SER A 217 14.29 -10.59 2.01
CA SER A 217 13.52 -11.62 2.71
C SER A 217 14.34 -12.25 3.84
N VAL A 218 13.88 -12.08 5.09
CA VAL A 218 14.57 -12.55 6.31
C VAL A 218 13.54 -13.10 7.31
N GLY A 219 13.12 -14.35 7.09
CA GLY A 219 12.19 -15.06 7.98
C GLY A 219 12.87 -15.84 9.12
N SER A 220 14.21 -15.83 9.18
CA SER A 220 15.00 -16.50 10.22
C SER A 220 16.44 -15.93 10.28
N GLU A 221 17.19 -16.27 11.31
CA GLU A 221 18.61 -15.91 11.43
C GLU A 221 19.45 -16.54 10.29
N GLU A 222 19.12 -17.76 9.85
CA GLU A 222 19.81 -18.39 8.72
C GLU A 222 19.59 -17.63 7.41
N ALA A 223 18.38 -17.09 7.21
CA ALA A 223 18.10 -16.25 6.04
C ALA A 223 18.90 -14.94 6.09
N TYR A 224 19.04 -14.33 7.27
CA TYR A 224 19.93 -13.18 7.48
C TYR A 224 21.38 -13.53 7.14
N GLU A 225 21.92 -14.63 7.68
CA GLU A 225 23.31 -15.05 7.44
C GLU A 225 23.58 -15.34 5.96
N ALA A 226 22.59 -15.83 5.21
CA ALA A 226 22.70 -15.99 3.77
C ALA A 226 23.02 -14.67 3.05
N HIS A 227 22.31 -13.58 3.39
CA HIS A 227 22.58 -12.24 2.84
C HIS A 227 23.96 -11.72 3.24
N LYS A 228 24.35 -11.91 4.52
CA LYS A 228 25.67 -11.52 5.02
C LYS A 228 26.81 -12.23 4.30
N SER A 229 26.67 -13.55 4.10
CA SER A 229 27.69 -14.36 3.42
C SER A 229 27.90 -13.93 1.96
N MET A 230 26.89 -13.31 1.35
CA MET A 230 26.95 -12.75 -0.01
C MET A 230 27.43 -11.29 -0.05
N GLY A 231 27.76 -10.70 1.11
CA GLY A 231 28.35 -9.36 1.22
C GLY A 231 27.35 -8.22 1.28
N VAL A 232 26.07 -8.48 1.59
CA VAL A 232 25.07 -7.41 1.78
C VAL A 232 25.27 -6.78 3.17
N PRO A 233 25.50 -5.45 3.26
CA PRO A 233 25.77 -4.79 4.54
C PRO A 233 24.48 -4.50 5.32
N ASP A 234 24.56 -4.43 6.65
CA ASP A 234 23.38 -4.29 7.52
C ASP A 234 22.66 -2.96 7.31
N ASP A 235 23.44 -1.89 7.12
CA ASP A 235 22.95 -0.54 6.86
C ASP A 235 22.39 -0.34 5.44
N ARG A 236 22.25 -1.41 4.66
CA ARG A 236 21.52 -1.43 3.38
C ARG A 236 20.33 -2.37 3.40
N MET A 237 20.04 -3.04 4.51
CA MET A 237 18.93 -3.98 4.60
C MET A 237 17.71 -3.37 5.27
N ILE A 238 16.55 -3.67 4.70
CA ILE A 238 15.23 -3.58 5.35
C ILE A 238 14.68 -5.01 5.32
N ALA A 239 14.43 -5.62 6.47
CA ALA A 239 14.06 -7.02 6.55
C ALA A 239 12.56 -7.23 6.33
N PHE A 240 12.16 -7.87 5.24
CA PHE A 240 10.82 -8.44 5.11
C PHE A 240 10.75 -9.77 5.88
N VAL A 241 10.04 -9.78 7.01
CA VAL A 241 10.03 -10.92 7.95
C VAL A 241 8.95 -11.97 7.65
N GLY A 242 8.13 -11.73 6.61
CA GLY A 242 7.13 -12.67 6.13
C GLY A 242 5.70 -12.13 6.20
N VAL A 243 4.74 -13.00 5.86
CA VAL A 243 3.28 -12.72 5.87
C VAL A 243 2.55 -13.30 7.09
N SER A 244 3.33 -13.80 8.04
CA SER A 244 2.91 -14.35 9.32
C SER A 244 3.79 -13.73 10.39
N GLU A 245 3.28 -13.62 11.62
CA GLU A 245 4.08 -13.10 12.72
C GLU A 245 5.28 -14.02 12.98
N PRO A 246 6.54 -13.54 12.90
CA PRO A 246 7.69 -14.29 13.35
C PRO A 246 7.75 -14.29 14.89
N GLU A 247 8.65 -15.10 15.43
CA GLU A 247 9.01 -15.04 16.85
C GLU A 247 9.61 -13.67 17.20
N ILE A 248 9.34 -13.18 18.41
CA ILE A 248 9.83 -11.87 18.88
C ILE A 248 11.36 -11.79 18.83
N SER A 249 12.04 -12.91 19.11
CA SER A 249 13.51 -12.98 19.08
C SER A 249 14.10 -12.65 17.70
N LEU A 250 13.38 -12.87 16.60
CA LEU A 250 13.85 -12.49 15.27
C LEU A 250 13.90 -10.95 15.13
N TYR A 251 12.88 -10.25 15.63
CA TYR A 251 12.90 -8.78 15.65
C TYR A 251 14.05 -8.26 16.49
N GLU A 252 14.21 -8.77 17.71
CA GLU A 252 15.31 -8.38 18.61
C GLU A 252 16.67 -8.58 17.94
N PHE A 253 16.89 -9.75 17.33
CA PHE A 253 18.12 -10.06 16.60
C PHE A 253 18.42 -9.10 15.45
N LEU A 254 17.41 -8.68 14.68
CA LEU A 254 17.56 -7.74 13.56
C LEU A 254 17.73 -6.30 14.03
N HIS A 255 16.99 -5.91 15.07
CA HIS A 255 17.06 -4.59 15.71
C HIS A 255 18.42 -4.32 16.34
N GLU A 256 19.05 -5.33 16.96
CA GLU A 256 20.43 -5.25 17.46
C GLU A 256 21.45 -4.88 16.37
N LYS A 257 21.12 -5.13 15.10
CA LYS A 257 21.96 -4.80 13.93
C LYS A 257 21.53 -3.51 13.24
N GLY A 258 20.54 -2.83 13.79
CA GLY A 258 20.00 -1.59 13.23
C GLY A 258 19.07 -1.79 12.04
N ILE A 259 18.52 -2.99 11.81
CA ILE A 259 17.72 -3.32 10.64
C ILE A 259 16.22 -3.14 10.94
N TYR A 260 15.53 -2.33 10.15
CA TYR A 260 14.06 -2.22 10.20
C TYR A 260 13.38 -3.50 9.72
N CYS A 261 12.25 -3.84 10.32
CA CYS A 261 11.45 -5.02 9.97
C CYS A 261 10.10 -4.64 9.34
N ILE A 262 9.87 -5.10 8.11
CA ILE A 262 8.59 -5.07 7.41
C ILE A 262 7.85 -6.38 7.68
N LEU A 263 6.68 -6.31 8.32
CA LEU A 263 5.74 -7.42 8.42
C LEU A 263 4.67 -7.27 7.33
N GLY A 264 4.53 -8.27 6.47
CA GLY A 264 3.38 -8.39 5.58
C GLY A 264 2.15 -8.78 6.36
N VAL A 265 1.22 -7.86 6.55
CA VAL A 265 -0.09 -8.16 7.16
C VAL A 265 -1.16 -8.48 6.12
N LEU A 266 -0.78 -8.50 4.85
CA LEU A 266 -1.60 -8.87 3.70
C LEU A 266 -2.35 -10.19 3.90
N GLY A 267 -3.61 -10.22 3.47
CA GLY A 267 -4.43 -11.43 3.50
C GLY A 267 -4.86 -11.84 4.91
N ASN A 268 -4.14 -12.77 5.56
CA ASN A 268 -4.61 -13.39 6.81
C ASN A 268 -4.66 -12.40 7.98
N LEU A 269 -3.64 -11.58 8.16
CA LEU A 269 -3.54 -10.66 9.29
C LEU A 269 -4.47 -9.44 9.09
N ASP A 270 -4.62 -8.96 7.86
CA ASP A 270 -5.61 -7.93 7.49
C ASP A 270 -7.04 -8.44 7.69
N ARG A 271 -7.34 -9.70 7.31
CA ARG A 271 -8.65 -10.33 7.63
C ARG A 271 -8.87 -10.46 9.13
N LYS A 272 -7.81 -10.75 9.90
CA LYS A 272 -7.90 -10.82 11.37
C LYS A 272 -8.21 -9.44 11.95
N ALA A 273 -7.53 -8.39 11.49
CA ALA A 273 -7.82 -7.02 11.90
C ALA A 273 -9.26 -6.62 11.54
N LEU A 274 -9.73 -6.95 10.34
CA LEU A 274 -11.12 -6.69 9.94
C LEU A 274 -12.14 -7.41 10.84
N ALA A 275 -11.84 -8.64 11.27
CA ALA A 275 -12.74 -9.43 12.10
C ALA A 275 -12.70 -9.07 13.60
N GLN A 276 -11.54 -8.64 14.11
CA GLN A 276 -11.29 -8.44 15.55
C GLN A 276 -11.15 -6.96 15.96
N GLY A 277 -11.00 -6.07 14.99
CA GLY A 277 -10.74 -4.65 15.18
C GLY A 277 -9.30 -4.26 14.77
N ASP A 278 -9.18 -3.06 14.20
CA ASP A 278 -7.93 -2.53 13.65
C ASP A 278 -6.85 -2.29 14.72
N SER A 279 -7.21 -2.25 16.01
CA SER A 279 -6.23 -2.24 17.11
C SER A 279 -5.29 -3.46 17.11
N THR A 280 -5.61 -4.51 16.34
CA THR A 280 -4.72 -5.64 16.11
C THR A 280 -3.38 -5.20 15.49
N TYR A 281 -3.38 -4.20 14.61
CA TYR A 281 -2.17 -3.67 13.99
C TYR A 281 -1.16 -3.11 15.01
N LEU A 282 -1.67 -2.44 16.05
CA LEU A 282 -0.84 -1.94 17.15
C LEU A 282 -0.10 -3.08 17.86
N GLY A 283 -0.74 -4.23 18.02
CA GLY A 283 -0.12 -5.41 18.61
C GLY A 283 1.09 -5.90 17.82
N TYR A 284 1.05 -5.84 16.48
CA TYR A 284 2.19 -6.22 15.64
C TYR A 284 3.37 -5.27 15.83
N ILE A 285 3.13 -3.96 15.89
CA ILE A 285 4.16 -2.97 16.17
C ILE A 285 4.77 -3.15 17.56
N GLN A 286 3.93 -3.41 18.57
CA GLN A 286 4.38 -3.64 19.95
C GLN A 286 5.26 -4.90 20.09
N ARG A 287 5.11 -5.88 19.19
CA ARG A 287 5.92 -7.10 19.17
C ARG A 287 7.20 -7.00 18.34
N GLY A 288 7.42 -5.89 17.64
CA GLY A 288 8.69 -5.61 16.96
C GLY A 288 8.58 -5.25 15.48
N ALA A 289 7.41 -5.32 14.85
CA ALA A 289 7.26 -4.81 13.49
C ALA A 289 7.51 -3.29 13.45
N ASP A 290 8.22 -2.79 12.44
CA ASP A 290 8.48 -1.37 12.26
C ASP A 290 7.66 -0.79 11.10
N ILE A 291 7.41 -1.59 10.07
CA ILE A 291 6.58 -1.25 8.91
C ILE A 291 5.55 -2.36 8.68
N LEU A 292 4.28 -1.98 8.53
CA LEU A 292 3.21 -2.93 8.17
C LEU A 292 2.91 -2.81 6.67
N ALA A 293 3.27 -3.83 5.89
CA ALA A 293 2.86 -3.93 4.49
C ALA A 293 1.43 -4.50 4.40
N THR A 294 0.48 -3.70 3.91
CA THR A 294 -0.96 -3.96 4.06
C THR A 294 -1.76 -3.51 2.83
N ASP A 295 -2.91 -4.15 2.61
CA ASP A 295 -3.94 -3.70 1.67
C ASP A 295 -4.89 -2.66 2.32
N ARG A 296 -4.71 -2.36 3.61
CA ARG A 296 -5.52 -1.42 4.40
C ARG A 296 -4.65 -0.33 5.05
N PRO A 297 -3.86 0.42 4.27
CA PRO A 297 -2.85 1.33 4.82
C PRO A 297 -3.44 2.45 5.66
N LEU A 298 -4.62 2.98 5.33
CA LEU A 298 -5.27 4.04 6.10
C LEU A 298 -5.72 3.54 7.48
N GLU A 299 -6.37 2.37 7.53
CA GLU A 299 -6.83 1.76 8.78
C GLU A 299 -5.69 1.29 9.66
N ALA A 300 -4.65 0.71 9.05
CA ALA A 300 -3.44 0.34 9.76
C ALA A 300 -2.73 1.57 10.35
N PHE A 301 -2.64 2.67 9.58
CA PHE A 301 -2.02 3.91 10.06
C PHE A 301 -2.82 4.52 11.20
N GLU A 302 -4.14 4.63 11.07
CA GLU A 302 -5.04 5.14 12.12
C GLU A 302 -4.85 4.37 13.45
N ALA A 303 -4.67 3.05 13.38
CA ALA A 303 -4.44 2.20 14.54
C ALA A 303 -3.08 2.42 15.24
N ILE A 304 -2.03 2.79 14.49
CA ILE A 304 -0.66 2.91 15.01
C ILE A 304 -0.20 4.35 15.24
N GLN A 305 -0.87 5.35 14.68
CA GLN A 305 -0.42 6.75 14.74
C GLN A 305 -0.31 7.27 16.19
N SER A 306 -1.16 6.77 17.09
CA SER A 306 -1.19 7.16 18.50
C SER A 306 0.11 6.87 19.28
N ILE A 307 0.94 5.95 18.80
CA ILE A 307 2.22 5.61 19.43
C ILE A 307 3.43 6.27 18.76
N MET A 308 3.21 7.08 17.72
CA MET A 308 4.28 7.85 17.09
C MET A 308 4.83 8.89 18.08
N LYS A 309 6.10 8.72 18.47
CA LYS A 309 6.77 9.61 19.43
C LYS A 309 7.04 10.96 18.79
N THR A 310 6.49 12.04 19.36
CA THR A 310 6.74 13.41 18.91
C THR A 310 8.20 13.84 19.07
N THR A 311 8.95 13.17 19.94
CA THR A 311 10.38 13.41 20.20
C THR A 311 11.33 12.51 19.40
N SER A 312 10.81 11.73 18.43
CA SER A 312 11.64 10.84 17.61
C SER A 312 12.65 11.63 16.77
N THR A 313 13.89 11.14 16.70
CA THR A 313 14.93 11.60 15.78
C THR A 313 14.53 11.41 14.31
N LYS A 314 13.65 10.45 14.01
CA LYS A 314 13.13 10.23 12.65
C LYS A 314 12.02 11.19 12.28
N ARG A 315 11.47 11.98 13.23
CA ARG A 315 10.35 12.90 12.99
C ARG A 315 10.63 13.94 11.91
N GLN A 316 11.91 14.31 11.75
CA GLN A 316 12.39 15.27 10.75
C GLN A 316 12.09 14.86 9.29
N TYR A 317 11.90 13.56 9.03
CA TYR A 317 11.60 13.05 7.69
C TYR A 317 10.11 13.10 7.33
N PHE A 318 9.24 13.40 8.31
CA PHE A 318 7.79 13.39 8.14
C PHE A 318 7.23 14.82 8.15
N TYR A 319 6.30 15.12 7.26
CA TYR A 319 5.60 16.41 7.22
C TYR A 319 4.08 16.21 7.15
N GLY A 320 3.31 17.25 7.49
CA GLY A 320 1.83 17.20 7.54
C GLY A 320 1.24 16.32 8.64
N TYR A 321 2.10 15.70 9.43
CA TYR A 321 1.80 15.05 10.70
C TYR A 321 2.25 15.95 11.86
#